data_AF-A2FL04-F1
#
_entry.id   AF-A2FL04-F1
#
_cell.length_a   1.000
_cell.length_b   1.000
_cell.length_c   1.000
_cell.angle_alpha   90.00
_cell.angle_beta   90.00
_cell.angle_gamma   90.00
#
_symmetry.space_group_name_H-M   'P 1'
#
loop_
_entity.id
_entity.type
_entity.pdbx_description
1 polymer ?
#
loop_
_entity_poly.entity_id
_entity_poly.type
_entity_poly.pdbx_seq_one_letter_code
_entity_poly.pdbx_strand_id
1 'polypeptide(L)'
;MSDIKLSPLEIREDIDTRLNISFVLSSTYQSVRIDVFFNFNDNHGIKYQLYGFFPRIEDYSSNFSSYHVLNKNDLIDGTNYIYLYPYYQGTCGEYVNASFKYIMKKPILSITALDNQKFKKNDNEFFIINGTVKCDYDCQKIKFFYQFDGYEENEAGDLPIQSQNECEFNYKAPFPSNMTSRNNHSISIWAIDSSNKSSSIISRNFSYFDVLKSKERINLRKLRKNMKILKALCMVLIQIKK
;
A
#
# COMPACT_ATOMS: atom_id res chain seq x y z
N MET A 1 -14.64 10.67 32.90
CA MET A 1 -15.38 10.66 31.62
C MET A 1 -15.61 9.20 31.25
N SER A 2 -16.77 8.83 30.73
CA SER A 2 -17.09 7.45 30.35
C SER A 2 -17.92 7.37 29.08
N ASP A 3 -18.10 6.15 28.58
CA ASP A 3 -19.07 5.81 27.51
C ASP A 3 -18.90 6.61 26.22
N ILE A 4 -17.65 6.81 25.78
CA ILE A 4 -17.40 7.43 24.47
C ILE A 4 -18.02 6.58 23.38
N LYS A 5 -18.87 7.20 22.56
CA LYS A 5 -19.47 6.61 21.38
C LYS A 5 -19.18 7.49 20.17
N LEU A 6 -18.70 6.84 19.12
CA LEU A 6 -18.40 7.44 17.83
C LEU A 6 -19.43 6.98 16.81
N SER A 7 -19.92 7.90 15.98
CA SER A 7 -20.82 7.57 14.88
C SER A 7 -20.62 8.52 13.68
N PRO A 8 -20.34 7.99 12.48
CA PRO A 8 -20.21 6.58 12.15
C PRO A 8 -18.86 5.99 12.61
N LEU A 9 -18.75 4.65 12.68
CA LEU A 9 -17.49 3.95 12.95
C LEU A 9 -16.63 3.74 11.70
N GLU A 10 -17.19 3.96 10.50
CA GLU A 10 -16.45 4.01 9.23
C GLU A 10 -16.77 5.33 8.52
N ILE A 11 -15.72 6.07 8.17
CA ILE A 11 -15.76 7.35 7.47
C ILE A 11 -15.06 7.17 6.14
N ARG A 12 -15.70 7.59 5.06
CA ARG A 12 -15.13 7.55 3.71
C ARG A 12 -14.91 8.99 3.26
N GLU A 13 -13.71 9.29 2.75
CA GLU A 13 -13.27 10.64 2.38
C GLU A 13 -14.25 11.39 1.46
N ASP A 14 -15.05 10.67 0.68
CA ASP A 14 -15.95 11.21 -0.34
C ASP A 14 -17.44 11.18 -0.02
N ILE A 15 -17.83 10.57 1.10
CA ILE A 15 -19.23 10.45 1.47
C ILE A 15 -19.57 11.45 2.56
N ASP A 16 -18.87 11.34 3.70
CA ASP A 16 -19.11 12.20 4.84
C ASP A 16 -17.84 12.21 5.70
N THR A 17 -17.30 13.39 5.98
CA THR A 17 -16.17 13.58 6.89
C THR A 17 -16.63 14.02 8.28
N ARG A 18 -17.93 13.97 8.57
CA ARG A 18 -18.46 14.30 9.90
C ARG A 18 -18.41 13.10 10.82
N LEU A 19 -17.99 13.35 12.05
CA LEU A 19 -18.00 12.38 13.13
C LEU A 19 -18.81 12.93 14.30
N ASN A 20 -19.86 12.22 14.70
CA ASN A 20 -20.52 12.47 15.97
C ASN A 20 -19.70 11.84 17.08
N ILE A 21 -19.31 12.66 18.04
CA ILE A 21 -18.63 12.25 19.26
C ILE A 21 -19.60 12.47 20.40
N SER A 22 -19.88 11.42 21.15
CA SER A 22 -20.72 11.49 22.35
C SER A 22 -20.08 10.80 23.53
N PHE A 23 -20.31 11.32 24.74
CA PHE A 23 -19.72 10.80 25.97
C PHE A 23 -20.54 11.25 27.19
N VAL A 24 -20.33 10.56 28.31
CA VAL A 24 -20.84 10.97 29.62
C VAL A 24 -19.71 11.66 30.37
N LEU A 25 -19.96 12.90 30.80
CA LEU A 25 -19.02 13.66 31.61
C LEU A 25 -19.59 13.88 33.00
N SER A 26 -18.88 13.37 34.00
CA SER A 26 -19.23 13.51 35.40
C SER A 26 -18.22 14.37 36.15
N SER A 27 -18.69 15.09 37.16
CA SER A 27 -17.92 15.99 38.02
C SER A 27 -18.44 15.90 39.44
N THR A 28 -17.57 16.10 40.42
CA THR A 28 -17.96 16.24 41.83
C THR A 28 -18.58 17.61 42.14
N TYR A 29 -18.57 18.54 41.18
CA TYR A 29 -19.12 19.88 41.31
C TYR A 29 -20.40 20.03 40.46
N GLN A 30 -21.41 20.70 41.01
CA GLN A 30 -22.61 21.09 40.28
C GLN A 30 -22.42 22.42 39.54
N SER A 31 -23.17 22.62 38.46
CA SER A 31 -23.18 23.87 37.68
C SER A 31 -21.81 24.35 37.17
N VAL A 32 -20.87 23.43 36.90
CA VAL A 32 -19.53 23.77 36.40
C VAL A 32 -19.43 23.67 34.88
N ARG A 33 -18.57 24.51 34.31
CA ARG A 33 -18.10 24.39 32.93
C ARG A 33 -16.77 23.65 32.94
N ILE A 34 -16.69 22.56 32.18
CA ILE A 34 -15.46 21.79 31.97
C ILE A 34 -15.12 21.89 30.49
N ASP A 35 -13.86 22.10 30.16
CA ASP A 35 -13.42 22.07 28.78
C ASP A 35 -13.03 20.63 28.45
N VAL A 36 -13.53 20.06 27.34
CA VAL A 36 -13.11 18.71 26.92
C VAL A 36 -12.34 18.87 25.62
N PHE A 37 -11.07 18.51 25.65
CA PHE A 37 -10.19 18.58 24.49
C PHE A 37 -10.04 17.21 23.85
N PHE A 38 -9.79 17.18 22.54
CA PHE A 38 -9.44 15.95 21.85
C PHE A 38 -8.39 16.13 20.77
N ASN A 39 -7.68 15.04 20.47
CA ASN A 39 -6.71 14.93 19.37
C ASN A 39 -6.90 13.61 18.60
N PHE A 40 -6.35 13.55 17.38
CA PHE A 40 -6.35 12.35 16.54
C PHE A 40 -4.97 11.70 16.51
N ASN A 41 -4.93 10.37 16.53
CA ASN A 41 -3.78 9.51 16.22
C ASN A 41 -2.47 9.76 17.00
N ASP A 42 -2.53 10.56 18.07
CA ASP A 42 -1.47 10.86 19.03
C ASP A 42 -0.04 10.75 18.44
N ASN A 43 0.26 11.57 17.43
CA ASN A 43 1.64 11.85 17.07
C ASN A 43 2.22 12.76 18.16
N HIS A 44 2.43 12.24 19.37
CA HIS A 44 2.99 12.90 20.57
C HIS A 44 3.91 14.11 20.25
N GLY A 45 3.36 15.28 19.88
CA GLY A 45 4.13 16.51 19.67
C GLY A 45 4.03 17.31 18.36
N ILE A 46 3.31 16.96 17.28
CA ILE A 46 3.36 17.80 16.05
C ILE A 46 1.98 18.09 15.44
N LYS A 47 1.49 19.31 15.74
CA LYS A 47 0.24 19.99 15.32
C LYS A 47 -0.98 19.75 16.23
N TYR A 48 -1.04 20.54 17.29
CA TYR A 48 -2.23 20.71 18.12
C TYR A 48 -3.30 21.52 17.38
N GLN A 49 -4.19 20.87 16.63
CA GLN A 49 -5.53 21.43 16.50
C GLN A 49 -6.33 20.96 17.71
N LEU A 50 -6.41 21.84 18.71
CA LEU A 50 -7.17 21.60 19.93
C LEU A 50 -8.64 21.82 19.59
N TYR A 51 -9.37 20.74 19.37
CA TYR A 51 -10.82 20.80 19.30
C TYR A 51 -11.38 20.72 20.71
N GLY A 52 -12.33 21.62 21.02
CA GLY A 52 -12.89 21.75 22.37
C GLY A 52 -14.40 21.59 22.37
N PHE A 53 -14.91 20.78 23.28
CA PHE A 53 -16.28 20.89 23.76
C PHE A 53 -16.28 21.79 25.00
N PHE A 54 -17.37 22.53 25.19
CA PHE A 54 -17.56 23.40 26.36
C PHE A 54 -18.82 23.01 27.15
N PRO A 55 -18.91 21.74 27.60
CA PRO A 55 -20.05 21.25 28.34
C PRO A 55 -20.32 22.03 29.63
N ARG A 56 -21.60 22.25 29.92
CA ARG A 56 -22.07 22.65 31.25
C ARG A 56 -22.66 21.44 31.96
N ILE A 57 -22.15 21.12 33.13
CA ILE A 57 -22.68 20.06 33.99
C ILE A 57 -23.64 20.71 34.97
N GLU A 58 -24.92 20.41 34.88
CA GLU A 58 -25.93 20.97 35.78
C GLU A 58 -26.02 20.16 37.07
N ASP A 59 -26.10 18.83 36.97
CA ASP A 59 -26.31 17.91 38.10
C ASP A 59 -25.35 16.70 38.08
N TYR A 60 -24.10 16.93 38.52
CA TYR A 60 -22.97 15.98 38.64
C TYR A 60 -22.57 15.17 37.39
N SER A 61 -23.44 15.02 36.39
CA SER A 61 -23.20 14.30 35.16
C SER A 61 -24.06 14.89 34.05
N SER A 62 -23.50 14.93 32.83
CA SER A 62 -24.23 15.35 31.63
C SER A 62 -23.79 14.50 30.43
N ASN A 63 -24.76 14.21 29.55
CA ASN A 63 -24.51 13.56 28.27
C ASN A 63 -24.20 14.62 27.22
N PHE A 64 -23.12 14.44 26.48
CA PHE A 64 -22.72 15.33 25.40
C PHE A 64 -22.70 14.59 24.07
N SER A 65 -23.09 15.29 23.01
CA SER A 65 -23.02 14.80 21.63
C SER A 65 -22.80 16.00 20.72
N SER A 66 -21.82 15.93 19.84
CA SER A 66 -21.62 16.97 18.82
C SER A 66 -20.92 16.40 17.59
N TYR A 67 -21.28 16.96 16.44
CA TYR A 67 -20.67 16.63 15.16
C TYR A 67 -19.41 17.46 14.93
N HIS A 68 -18.35 16.80 14.50
CA HIS A 68 -17.10 17.42 14.10
C HIS A 68 -16.82 17.10 12.64
N VAL A 69 -16.57 18.14 11.84
CA VAL A 69 -16.04 17.96 10.49
C VAL A 69 -14.56 17.64 10.64
N LEU A 70 -14.17 16.43 10.22
CA LEU A 70 -12.80 15.98 10.33
C LEU A 70 -11.93 16.65 9.26
N ASN A 71 -10.78 17.16 9.68
CA ASN A 71 -9.74 17.59 8.77
C ASN A 71 -8.99 16.37 8.24
N LYS A 72 -9.18 16.06 6.95
CA LYS A 72 -8.57 14.90 6.29
C LYS A 72 -7.04 14.82 6.39
N ASN A 73 -6.36 15.96 6.60
CA ASN A 73 -4.91 15.99 6.74
C ASN A 73 -4.43 15.45 8.10
N ASP A 74 -5.34 15.31 9.07
CA ASP A 74 -5.04 14.81 10.41
C ASP A 74 -5.37 13.30 10.54
N LEU A 75 -5.90 12.69 9.47
CA LEU A 75 -6.33 11.30 9.43
C LEU A 75 -5.35 10.42 8.67
N ILE A 76 -5.18 9.20 9.14
CA ILE A 76 -4.47 8.13 8.43
C ILE A 76 -5.47 7.20 7.76
N ASP A 77 -5.10 6.60 6.63
CA ASP A 77 -5.93 5.56 6.03
C ASP A 77 -5.94 4.30 6.92
N GLY A 78 -7.13 3.79 7.24
CA GLY A 78 -7.34 2.71 8.20
C GLY A 78 -7.82 3.20 9.56
N THR A 79 -7.33 2.59 10.63
CA THR A 79 -7.83 2.83 12.00
C THR A 79 -7.26 4.12 12.56
N ASN A 80 -8.15 5.03 12.96
CA ASN A 80 -7.82 6.28 13.62
C ASN A 80 -8.27 6.23 15.08
N TYR A 81 -7.51 6.88 15.96
CA TYR A 81 -7.82 6.99 17.38
C TYR A 81 -8.12 8.43 17.76
N ILE A 82 -9.09 8.62 18.64
CA ILE A 82 -9.42 9.89 19.28
C ILE A 82 -9.10 9.74 20.75
N TYR A 83 -8.32 10.67 21.30
CA TYR A 83 -8.08 10.75 22.74
C TYR A 83 -8.75 12.00 23.25
N LEU A 84 -9.64 11.84 24.23
CA LEU A 84 -10.34 12.93 24.90
C LEU A 84 -9.83 13.05 26.33
N TYR A 85 -9.73 14.29 26.81
CA TYR A 85 -9.44 14.56 28.21
C TYR A 85 -10.21 15.81 28.68
N PRO A 86 -10.78 15.78 29.89
CA PRO A 86 -11.40 16.95 30.49
C PRO A 86 -10.32 17.84 31.12
N TYR A 87 -10.54 19.15 31.08
CA TYR A 87 -9.69 20.17 31.68
C TYR A 87 -10.56 21.09 32.53
N TYR A 88 -10.14 21.29 33.78
CA TYR A 88 -10.83 22.15 34.72
C TYR A 88 -9.81 22.84 35.63
N GLN A 89 -9.82 24.17 35.65
CA GLN A 89 -9.01 25.00 36.55
C GLN A 89 -7.53 24.61 36.61
N GLY A 90 -6.87 24.41 35.47
CA GLY A 90 -5.45 24.06 35.44
C GLY A 90 -5.14 22.57 35.56
N THR A 91 -6.15 21.74 35.81
CA THR A 91 -5.98 20.29 35.99
C THR A 91 -6.56 19.51 34.81
N CYS A 92 -5.79 18.59 34.26
CA CYS A 92 -6.27 17.60 33.30
C CYS A 92 -6.81 16.37 34.04
N GLY A 93 -7.99 15.90 33.65
CA GLY A 93 -8.47 14.59 34.08
C GLY A 93 -7.90 13.46 33.23
N GLU A 94 -8.37 12.24 33.48
CA GLU A 94 -7.92 11.05 32.78
C GLU A 94 -8.27 11.09 31.29
N TYR A 95 -7.33 10.56 30.48
CA TYR A 95 -7.53 10.33 29.06
C TYR A 95 -8.42 9.13 28.85
N VAL A 96 -9.33 9.28 27.89
CA VAL A 96 -10.17 8.19 27.39
C VAL A 96 -10.09 8.19 25.88
N ASN A 97 -10.11 7.01 25.27
CA ASN A 97 -9.95 6.89 23.83
C ASN A 97 -11.07 6.07 23.17
N ALA A 98 -11.23 6.30 21.88
CA ALA A 98 -12.09 5.53 21.00
C ALA A 98 -11.47 5.51 19.60
N SER A 99 -11.87 4.53 18.78
CA SER A 99 -11.35 4.40 17.42
C SER A 99 -12.45 4.34 16.38
N PHE A 100 -12.15 4.83 15.18
CA PHE A 100 -12.98 4.70 13.99
C PHE A 100 -12.10 4.38 12.79
N LYS A 101 -12.69 3.87 11.72
CA LYS A 101 -11.99 3.58 10.47
C LYS A 101 -12.20 4.73 9.49
N TYR A 102 -11.11 5.23 8.93
CA TYR A 102 -11.12 6.17 7.81
C TYR A 102 -10.68 5.45 6.55
N ILE A 103 -11.41 5.65 5.45
CA ILE A 103 -11.06 5.10 4.13
C ILE A 103 -10.74 6.28 3.22
N MET A 104 -9.45 6.44 2.96
CA MET A 104 -8.94 7.46 2.06
C MET A 104 -9.18 7.06 0.60
N LYS A 105 -9.60 8.00 -0.25
CA LYS A 105 -9.63 7.76 -1.70
C LYS A 105 -8.22 7.65 -2.24
N LYS A 106 -8.00 6.66 -3.09
CA LYS A 106 -6.70 6.35 -3.70
C LYS A 106 -6.87 6.17 -5.21
N PRO A 107 -5.79 6.29 -6.00
CA PRO A 107 -5.85 5.97 -7.41
C PRO A 107 -6.28 4.52 -7.63
N ILE A 108 -7.18 4.31 -8.58
CA ILE A 108 -7.63 2.98 -8.98
C ILE A 108 -6.79 2.57 -10.17
N LEU A 109 -5.91 1.60 -9.96
CA LEU A 109 -5.02 1.05 -10.99
C LEU A 109 -5.57 -0.30 -11.49
N SER A 110 -5.59 -0.48 -12.81
CA SER A 110 -5.92 -1.75 -13.46
C SER A 110 -4.80 -2.12 -14.43
N ILE A 111 -4.26 -3.33 -14.32
CA ILE A 111 -3.16 -3.81 -15.19
C ILE A 111 -3.68 -4.95 -16.07
N THR A 112 -3.63 -4.74 -17.38
CA THR A 112 -4.04 -5.71 -18.41
C THR A 112 -2.90 -6.62 -18.85
N ALA A 113 -1.65 -6.32 -18.47
CA ALA A 113 -0.51 -7.21 -18.70
C ALA A 113 -0.77 -8.60 -18.10
N LEU A 114 -0.55 -9.63 -18.92
CA LEU A 114 -0.81 -11.02 -18.55
C LEU A 114 0.12 -11.47 -17.42
N ASP A 115 -0.40 -12.35 -16.57
CA ASP A 115 0.41 -13.06 -15.58
C ASP A 115 1.13 -14.26 -16.21
N ASN A 116 2.21 -14.71 -15.57
CA ASN A 116 3.02 -15.87 -15.96
C ASN A 116 3.61 -15.80 -17.39
N GLN A 117 3.95 -14.61 -17.84
CA GLN A 117 4.62 -14.40 -19.13
C GLN A 117 6.01 -15.06 -19.17
N LYS A 118 6.49 -15.38 -20.38
CA LYS A 118 7.81 -16.00 -20.58
C LYS A 118 8.64 -15.14 -21.49
N PHE A 119 9.81 -14.76 -20.99
CA PHE A 119 10.76 -13.91 -21.67
C PHE A 119 12.07 -14.67 -21.88
N LYS A 120 12.72 -14.34 -22.99
CA LYS A 120 14.04 -14.85 -23.33
C LYS A 120 15.07 -13.75 -23.08
N LYS A 121 16.06 -14.09 -22.26
CA LYS A 121 17.22 -13.24 -21.99
C LYS A 121 17.95 -12.98 -23.31
N ASN A 122 18.20 -11.70 -23.59
CA ASN A 122 18.76 -11.14 -24.83
C ASN A 122 17.82 -11.00 -26.05
N ASP A 123 16.55 -11.39 -25.95
CA ASP A 123 15.56 -11.14 -27.03
C ASP A 123 14.57 -10.04 -26.66
N ASN A 124 14.12 -10.04 -25.40
CA ASN A 124 13.24 -9.01 -24.87
C ASN A 124 14.00 -8.23 -23.81
N GLU A 125 14.15 -6.92 -24.04
CA GLU A 125 14.79 -6.00 -23.10
C GLU A 125 13.79 -5.44 -22.08
N PHE A 126 12.48 -5.64 -22.28
CA PHE A 126 11.44 -4.99 -21.49
C PHE A 126 10.27 -5.92 -21.13
N PHE A 127 9.67 -5.67 -19.97
CA PHE A 127 8.33 -6.10 -19.60
C PHE A 127 7.33 -5.01 -20.04
N ILE A 128 6.31 -5.37 -20.81
CA ILE A 128 5.29 -4.41 -21.26
C ILE A 128 4.20 -4.33 -20.20
N ILE A 129 4.06 -3.14 -19.60
CA ILE A 129 3.02 -2.80 -18.64
C ILE A 129 1.94 -2.02 -19.39
N ASN A 130 0.77 -2.64 -19.54
CA ASN A 130 -0.41 -1.99 -20.07
C ASN A 130 -1.48 -1.95 -19.00
N GLY A 131 -2.26 -0.88 -18.97
CA GLY A 131 -3.30 -0.72 -17.99
C GLY A 131 -4.08 0.58 -18.12
N THR A 132 -4.94 0.79 -17.15
CA THR A 132 -5.67 2.02 -16.94
C THR A 132 -5.49 2.51 -15.52
N VAL A 133 -5.61 3.82 -15.33
CA VAL A 133 -5.69 4.43 -14.02
C VAL A 133 -6.84 5.41 -13.97
N LYS A 134 -7.51 5.50 -12.82
CA LYS A 134 -8.63 6.41 -12.61
C LYS A 134 -8.55 7.04 -11.22
N CYS A 135 -8.89 8.31 -11.12
CA CYS A 135 -9.10 8.99 -9.84
C CYS A 135 -10.54 9.50 -9.76
N ASP A 136 -11.32 8.97 -8.81
CA ASP A 136 -12.70 9.41 -8.55
C ASP A 136 -12.75 10.66 -7.64
N TYR A 137 -11.73 11.51 -7.72
CA TYR A 137 -11.52 12.73 -6.94
C TYR A 137 -10.61 13.69 -7.69
N ASP A 138 -10.42 14.90 -7.15
CA ASP A 138 -9.52 15.89 -7.73
C ASP A 138 -8.06 15.41 -7.61
N CYS A 139 -7.54 14.93 -8.73
CA CYS A 139 -6.19 14.44 -8.92
C CYS A 139 -5.66 15.04 -10.21
N GLN A 140 -4.56 15.79 -10.12
CA GLN A 140 -4.00 16.52 -11.27
C GLN A 140 -2.96 15.68 -12.01
N LYS A 141 -2.22 14.84 -11.27
CA LYS A 141 -1.06 14.13 -11.79
C LYS A 141 -0.91 12.79 -11.08
N ILE A 142 -0.58 11.76 -11.85
CA ILE A 142 -0.25 10.43 -11.35
C ILE A 142 1.15 10.05 -11.80
N LYS A 143 1.92 9.53 -10.85
CA LYS A 143 3.20 8.88 -11.06
C LYS A 143 3.02 7.37 -11.08
N PHE A 144 3.70 6.67 -11.98
CA PHE A 144 3.72 5.21 -12.00
C PHE A 144 5.04 4.68 -11.52
N PHE A 145 4.97 3.60 -10.76
CA PHE A 145 6.13 2.92 -10.21
C PHE A 145 6.07 1.43 -10.50
N TYR A 146 7.24 0.83 -10.65
CA TYR A 146 7.39 -0.60 -10.73
C TYR A 146 8.65 -1.08 -10.02
N GLN A 147 8.66 -2.36 -9.66
CA GLN A 147 9.77 -2.99 -8.95
C GLN A 147 9.85 -4.47 -9.35
N PHE A 148 11.01 -4.92 -9.79
CA PHE A 148 11.27 -6.33 -10.05
C PHE A 148 11.76 -7.04 -8.77
N ASP A 149 11.19 -8.20 -8.44
CA ASP A 149 11.60 -9.09 -7.33
C ASP A 149 11.83 -8.41 -5.96
N GLY A 150 11.21 -7.26 -5.70
CA GLY A 150 11.43 -6.49 -4.47
C GLY A 150 12.75 -5.70 -4.42
N TYR A 151 13.44 -5.50 -5.54
CA TYR A 151 14.68 -4.70 -5.65
C TYR A 151 14.40 -3.19 -5.66
N GLU A 152 15.14 -2.39 -6.42
CA GLU A 152 14.94 -0.94 -6.46
C GLU A 152 13.61 -0.58 -7.13
N GLU A 153 12.95 0.42 -6.54
CA GLU A 153 11.78 1.07 -7.11
C GLU A 153 12.19 1.91 -8.33
N ASN A 154 11.41 1.83 -9.41
CA ASN A 154 11.65 2.58 -10.64
C ASN A 154 10.41 3.42 -10.98
N GLU A 155 10.61 4.69 -11.33
CA GLU A 155 9.55 5.57 -11.84
C GLU A 155 9.37 5.31 -13.35
N ALA A 156 8.16 4.91 -13.75
CA ALA A 156 7.79 4.71 -15.16
C ALA A 156 7.42 6.01 -15.87
N GLY A 157 7.18 7.08 -15.11
CA GLY A 157 6.85 8.41 -15.60
C GLY A 157 5.53 8.93 -15.04
N ASP A 158 5.11 10.06 -15.59
CA ASP A 158 3.98 10.83 -15.12
C ASP A 158 2.87 10.88 -16.17
N LEU A 159 1.61 10.78 -15.74
CA LEU A 159 0.44 11.06 -16.58
C LEU A 159 -0.33 12.26 -16.02
N PRO A 160 -0.61 13.29 -16.84
CA PRO A 160 -1.59 14.30 -16.48
C PRO A 160 -2.97 13.63 -16.51
N ILE A 161 -3.71 13.77 -15.42
CA ILE A 161 -5.05 13.21 -15.28
C ILE A 161 -6.02 14.33 -14.94
N GLN A 162 -7.18 14.28 -15.56
CA GLN A 162 -8.32 15.06 -15.16
C GLN A 162 -9.17 14.18 -14.25
N SER A 163 -9.70 14.78 -13.17
CA SER A 163 -10.59 14.07 -12.24
C SER A 163 -11.70 13.31 -12.97
N GLN A 164 -12.00 12.09 -12.52
CA GLN A 164 -13.06 11.20 -13.03
C GLN A 164 -12.80 10.52 -14.38
N ASN A 165 -11.75 10.92 -15.11
CA ASN A 165 -11.38 10.26 -16.36
C ASN A 165 -10.45 9.08 -16.10
N GLU A 166 -10.74 7.98 -16.79
CA GLU A 166 -9.82 6.85 -16.88
C GLU A 166 -8.78 7.15 -17.97
N CYS A 167 -7.51 6.93 -17.67
CA CYS A 167 -6.41 7.12 -18.60
C CYS A 167 -5.70 5.80 -18.86
N GLU A 168 -5.60 5.43 -20.13
CA GLU A 168 -4.82 4.29 -20.58
C GLU A 168 -3.33 4.63 -20.58
N PHE A 169 -2.49 3.63 -20.31
CA PHE A 169 -1.05 3.76 -20.41
C PHE A 169 -0.38 2.49 -20.90
N ASN A 170 0.76 2.69 -21.54
CA ASN A 170 1.63 1.65 -22.07
C ASN A 170 3.07 2.02 -21.75
N TYR A 171 3.72 1.23 -20.90
CA TYR A 171 5.09 1.45 -20.49
C TYR A 171 5.95 0.20 -20.71
N LYS A 172 7.19 0.40 -21.15
CA LYS A 172 8.18 -0.66 -21.36
C LYS A 172 9.19 -0.63 -20.23
N ALA A 173 9.00 -1.49 -19.23
CA ALA A 173 9.89 -1.58 -18.08
C ALA A 173 11.15 -2.40 -18.43
N PRO A 174 12.35 -1.81 -18.51
CA PRO A 174 13.56 -2.54 -18.84
C PRO A 174 13.89 -3.57 -17.78
N PHE A 175 14.28 -4.79 -18.21
CA PHE A 175 14.78 -5.79 -17.27
C PHE A 175 16.11 -5.33 -16.66
N PRO A 176 16.32 -5.51 -15.34
CA PRO A 176 17.61 -5.23 -14.72
C PRO A 176 18.74 -6.02 -15.39
N SER A 177 19.89 -5.38 -15.61
CA SER A 177 21.05 -6.01 -16.28
C SER A 177 21.59 -7.22 -15.50
N ASN A 178 21.44 -7.20 -14.18
CA ASN A 178 21.80 -8.28 -13.25
C ASN A 178 20.70 -9.34 -13.07
N MET A 179 19.59 -9.27 -13.80
CA MET A 179 18.48 -10.21 -13.67
C MET A 179 18.93 -11.64 -14.00
N THR A 180 18.71 -12.55 -13.05
CA THR A 180 19.12 -13.95 -13.19
C THR A 180 18.18 -14.71 -14.12
N SER A 181 18.67 -15.74 -14.81
CA SER A 181 17.81 -16.59 -15.65
C SER A 181 17.07 -17.63 -14.78
N ARG A 182 15.82 -17.35 -14.38
CA ARG A 182 14.97 -18.25 -13.56
C ARG A 182 13.49 -18.16 -13.96
N ASN A 183 12.67 -19.05 -13.39
CA ASN A 183 11.23 -19.16 -13.67
C ASN A 183 10.34 -18.59 -12.57
N ASN A 184 10.88 -17.79 -11.66
CA ASN A 184 10.17 -17.26 -10.50
C ASN A 184 10.58 -15.81 -10.26
N HIS A 185 10.18 -14.95 -11.19
CA HIS A 185 10.33 -13.50 -11.06
C HIS A 185 8.97 -12.85 -10.88
N SER A 186 8.95 -11.70 -10.24
CA SER A 186 7.76 -10.87 -10.12
C SER A 186 8.05 -9.42 -10.49
N ILE A 187 7.03 -8.72 -10.96
CA ILE A 187 7.01 -7.27 -11.10
C ILE A 187 5.82 -6.75 -10.27
N SER A 188 6.10 -5.85 -9.35
CA SER A 188 5.11 -5.08 -8.59
C SER A 188 4.91 -3.74 -9.28
N ILE A 189 3.66 -3.29 -9.42
CA ILE A 189 3.28 -2.08 -10.15
C ILE A 189 2.26 -1.32 -9.31
N TRP A 190 2.44 -0.01 -9.14
CA TRP A 190 1.50 0.87 -8.44
C TRP A 190 1.56 2.29 -8.97
N ALA A 191 0.59 3.10 -8.55
CA ALA A 191 0.47 4.50 -8.92
C ALA A 191 0.41 5.38 -7.66
N ILE A 192 0.98 6.58 -7.72
CA ILE A 192 0.94 7.58 -6.65
C ILE A 192 0.40 8.89 -7.22
N ASP A 193 -0.58 9.50 -6.56
CA ASP A 193 -1.10 10.81 -6.98
C ASP A 193 -0.26 12.01 -6.48
N SER A 194 -0.64 13.21 -6.88
CA SER A 194 -0.02 14.46 -6.45
C SER A 194 -0.14 14.77 -4.95
N SER A 195 -0.96 14.02 -4.21
CA SER A 195 -1.12 14.09 -2.75
C SER A 195 -0.40 12.94 -2.03
N ASN A 196 0.50 12.22 -2.72
CA ASN A 196 1.22 11.05 -2.22
C ASN A 196 0.33 9.86 -1.80
N LYS A 197 -0.89 9.75 -2.36
CA LYS A 197 -1.77 8.61 -2.10
C LYS A 197 -1.44 7.49 -3.09
N SER A 198 -1.07 6.33 -2.56
CA SER A 198 -0.72 5.16 -3.36
C SER A 198 -1.93 4.29 -3.69
N SER A 199 -1.98 3.75 -4.90
CA SER A 199 -2.94 2.72 -5.32
C SER A 199 -2.67 1.40 -4.57
N SER A 200 -3.53 0.41 -4.82
CA SER A 200 -3.14 -0.98 -4.53
C SER A 200 -1.94 -1.39 -5.40
N ILE A 201 -1.04 -2.18 -4.84
CA ILE A 201 0.08 -2.77 -5.57
C ILE A 201 -0.42 -4.00 -6.32
N ILE A 202 -0.19 -4.04 -7.63
CA ILE A 202 -0.51 -5.17 -8.49
C ILE A 202 0.76 -5.91 -8.82
N SER A 203 0.80 -7.21 -8.54
CA SER A 203 1.94 -8.08 -8.86
C SER A 203 1.63 -8.99 -10.05
N ARG A 204 2.65 -9.22 -10.90
CA ARG A 204 2.64 -10.19 -12.00
C ARG A 204 3.90 -11.04 -11.92
N ASN A 205 3.73 -12.35 -12.03
CA ASN A 205 4.80 -13.32 -12.11
C ASN A 205 5.22 -13.53 -13.56
N PHE A 206 6.49 -13.85 -13.77
CA PHE A 206 7.00 -14.21 -15.09
C PHE A 206 8.25 -15.09 -14.99
N SER A 207 8.63 -15.67 -16.13
CA SER A 207 9.88 -16.41 -16.29
C SER A 207 10.83 -15.70 -17.24
N TYR A 208 12.12 -15.73 -16.93
CA TYR A 208 13.18 -15.11 -17.72
C TYR A 208 14.30 -16.11 -17.95
N PHE A 209 14.54 -16.55 -19.19
CA PHE A 209 15.46 -17.66 -19.48
C PHE A 209 16.55 -17.32 -20.49
N ASP A 210 17.77 -17.77 -20.22
CA ASP A 210 18.85 -17.88 -21.21
C ASP A 210 18.56 -19.00 -22.22
N VAL A 211 18.56 -18.69 -23.52
CA VAL A 211 18.42 -19.73 -24.56
C VAL A 211 19.63 -20.65 -24.69
N LEU A 212 20.81 -20.16 -24.33
CA LEU A 212 22.08 -20.83 -24.60
C LEU A 212 22.24 -22.17 -23.86
N LYS A 213 21.60 -22.36 -22.70
CA LYS A 213 21.76 -23.61 -21.94
C LYS A 213 21.05 -24.81 -22.55
N SER A 214 20.10 -24.63 -23.48
CA SER A 214 19.35 -25.75 -24.05
C SER A 214 20.19 -26.52 -25.10
N LYS A 215 20.76 -25.82 -26.08
CA LYS A 215 21.60 -26.43 -27.13
C LYS A 215 22.93 -26.96 -26.59
N GLU A 216 23.58 -26.24 -25.69
CA GLU A 216 24.83 -26.71 -25.05
C GLU A 216 24.60 -27.92 -24.16
N ARG A 217 23.51 -27.98 -23.37
CA ARG A 217 23.19 -29.18 -22.58
C ARG A 217 22.88 -30.39 -23.46
N ILE A 218 22.23 -30.19 -24.60
CA ILE A 218 21.98 -31.26 -25.58
C ILE A 218 23.32 -31.74 -26.17
N ASN A 219 24.21 -30.83 -26.56
CA ASN A 219 25.54 -31.16 -27.07
C ASN A 219 26.41 -31.86 -26.01
N LEU A 220 26.42 -31.39 -24.77
CA LEU A 220 27.16 -32.01 -23.65
C LEU A 220 26.62 -33.41 -23.31
N ARG A 221 25.30 -33.62 -23.37
CA ARG A 221 24.70 -34.96 -23.21
C ARG A 221 25.12 -35.89 -24.34
N LYS A 222 25.15 -35.40 -25.58
CA LYS A 222 25.60 -36.15 -26.76
C LYS A 222 27.08 -36.53 -26.66
N LEU A 223 27.93 -35.59 -26.24
CA LEU A 223 29.37 -35.80 -26.02
C LEU A 223 29.64 -36.83 -24.91
N ARG A 224 28.93 -36.73 -23.77
CA ARG A 224 29.03 -37.70 -22.68
C ARG A 224 28.61 -39.10 -23.10
N LYS A 225 27.56 -39.23 -23.93
CA LYS A 225 27.12 -40.52 -24.49
C LYS A 225 28.21 -41.12 -25.39
N ASN A 226 28.79 -40.33 -26.28
CA ASN A 226 29.87 -40.78 -27.16
C ASN A 226 31.12 -41.20 -26.38
N MET A 227 31.51 -40.47 -25.33
CA MET A 227 32.63 -40.85 -24.47
C MET A 227 32.41 -42.18 -23.74
N LYS A 228 31.18 -42.47 -23.30
CA LYS A 228 30.87 -43.77 -22.67
C LYS A 228 31.04 -44.93 -23.66
N ILE A 229 30.62 -44.74 -24.91
CA ILE A 229 30.78 -45.74 -25.98
C ILE A 229 32.27 -45.97 -26.28
N LEU A 230 33.06 -44.90 -26.38
CA LEU A 230 34.50 -45.00 -26.65
C LEU A 230 35.24 -45.77 -25.53
N LYS A 231 34.89 -45.51 -24.27
CA LYS A 231 35.45 -46.24 -23.12
C LYS A 231 35.10 -47.72 -23.15
N ALA A 232 33.86 -48.07 -23.50
CA ALA A 232 33.43 -49.47 -23.64
C ALA A 232 34.20 -50.20 -24.74
N LEU A 233 34.39 -49.57 -25.91
CA LEU A 233 35.17 -50.12 -27.02
C LEU A 233 36.64 -50.34 -26.64
N CYS A 234 37.27 -49.39 -25.93
CA CYS A 234 38.63 -49.57 -25.43
C CYS A 234 38.76 -50.76 -24.49
N MET A 235 37.79 -50.99 -23.60
CA MET A 235 37.83 -52.15 -22.69
C MET A 235 37.71 -53.49 -23.42
N VAL A 236 36.87 -53.56 -24.46
CA VAL A 236 36.74 -54.76 -25.30
C VAL A 236 38.04 -55.04 -26.06
N LEU A 237 38.68 -54.02 -26.64
CA LEU A 237 39.94 -54.17 -27.36
C LEU A 237 41.09 -54.64 -26.44
N ILE A 238 41.09 -54.23 -25.17
CA ILE A 238 42.07 -54.71 -24.18
C ILE A 238 41.84 -56.19 -23.84
N GLN A 239 40.59 -56.65 -23.81
CA GLN A 239 40.26 -58.06 -23.55
C GLN A 239 40.64 -58.98 -24.72
N ILE A 240 40.55 -58.50 -25.97
CA ILE A 240 40.94 -59.28 -27.16
C ILE A 240 42.46 -59.44 -27.29
N LYS A 241 43.25 -58.56 -26.66
CA LYS A 241 44.72 -58.58 -26.69
C LYS A 241 45.37 -59.40 -25.56
N LYS A 242 44.58 -60.02 -24.68
CA LYS A 242 45.05 -60.93 -23.64
C LYS A 242 44.71 -62.36 -24.00
#